data_AF-K9T2V7-F1
#
_entry.id   AF-K9T2V7-F1
#
_cell.length_a   1.000
_cell.length_b   1.000
_cell.length_c   1.000
_cell.angle_alpha   90.00
_cell.angle_beta   90.00
_cell.angle_gamma   90.00
#
_symmetry.space_group_name_H-M   'P 1'
#
loop_
_entity.id
_entity.type
_entity.pdbx_description
1 polymer ?
#
loop_
_entity_poly.entity_id
_entity_poly.type
_entity_poly.pdbx_seq_one_letter_code
_entity_poly.pdbx_strand_id
1 'polypeptide(L)' 'MSNAKQIQYLESVVLKGLCPNCYSSDVVYFEYEKNKIFGFKCHKCGWKTTHTSEEFMKISASWSRIRTGLKT' A
#
# COMPACT_ATOMS: atom_id res chain seq x y z
N MET A 1 0.55 13.22 -8.76
CA MET A 1 -0.38 12.78 -7.69
C MET A 1 0.08 13.40 -6.38
N SER A 2 -0.81 13.93 -5.55
CA SER A 2 -0.41 14.46 -4.23
C SER A 2 -0.01 13.30 -3.30
N ASN A 3 0.97 13.52 -2.42
CA ASN A 3 1.43 12.52 -1.44
C ASN A 3 0.27 11.93 -0.61
N ALA A 4 -0.72 12.74 -0.25
CA ALA A 4 -1.88 12.29 0.51
C ALA A 4 -2.70 11.20 -0.22
N LYS A 5 -2.86 11.31 -1.54
CA LYS A 5 -3.58 10.31 -2.34
C LYS A 5 -2.80 9.00 -2.45
N GLN A 6 -1.46 9.06 -2.51
CA GLN A 6 -0.61 7.87 -2.50
C GLN A 6 -0.62 7.16 -1.14
N ILE A 7 -0.64 7.91 -0.03
CA ILE A 7 -0.69 7.34 1.33
C ILE A 7 -1.99 6.55 1.53
N GLN A 8 -3.15 7.17 1.30
CA GLN A 8 -4.47 6.52 1.48
C GLN A 8 -4.61 5.25 0.64
N TYR A 9 -4.02 5.28 -0.55
CA TYR A 9 -4.07 4.19 -1.50
C TYR A 9 -3.26 2.99 -1.05
N LEU A 10 -1.99 3.21 -0.69
CA LEU A 10 -1.12 2.15 -0.18
C LEU A 10 -1.61 1.64 1.16
N GLU A 11 -2.21 2.49 2.00
CA GLU A 11 -2.87 2.07 3.23
C GLU A 11 -4.03 1.10 2.95
N SER A 12 -4.89 1.41 1.97
CA SER A 12 -5.98 0.51 1.56
C SER A 12 -5.46 -0.83 1.04
N VAL A 13 -4.40 -0.81 0.23
CA VAL A 13 -3.82 -2.02 -0.35
C VAL A 13 -3.11 -2.86 0.70
N VAL A 14 -2.28 -2.25 1.54
CA VAL A 14 -1.36 -2.95 2.43
C VAL A 14 -1.98 -3.27 3.77
N LEU A 15 -2.72 -2.32 4.37
CA LEU A 15 -3.33 -2.55 5.69
C LEU A 15 -4.70 -3.22 5.58
N LYS A 16 -5.49 -2.88 4.55
CA LYS A 16 -6.85 -3.42 4.39
C LYS A 16 -6.92 -4.60 3.41
N GLY A 17 -5.87 -4.83 2.61
CA GLY A 17 -5.88 -5.88 1.58
C GLY A 17 -6.86 -5.61 0.44
N LEU A 18 -7.26 -4.34 0.22
CA LEU A 18 -8.30 -3.99 -0.74
C LEU A 18 -7.75 -3.25 -1.95
N CYS A 19 -8.22 -3.65 -3.14
CA CYS A 19 -7.92 -2.95 -4.37
C CYS A 19 -8.51 -1.53 -4.33
N PRO A 20 -7.72 -0.48 -4.57
CA PRO A 20 -8.19 0.90 -4.48
C PRO A 20 -9.10 1.29 -5.66
N ASN A 21 -9.09 0.51 -6.74
CA ASN A 21 -9.91 0.75 -7.92
C ASN A 21 -11.28 0.04 -7.85
N CYS A 22 -11.30 -1.23 -7.42
CA CYS A 22 -12.52 -2.06 -7.44
C CYS A 22 -12.95 -2.59 -6.07
N TYR A 23 -12.21 -2.26 -5.00
CA TYR A 23 -12.46 -2.70 -3.63
C TYR A 23 -12.53 -4.22 -3.42
N SER A 24 -12.02 -5.00 -4.38
CA SER A 24 -11.84 -6.44 -4.23
C SER A 24 -10.71 -6.75 -3.25
N SER A 25 -10.88 -7.83 -2.48
CA SER A 25 -9.82 -8.44 -1.67
C SER A 25 -8.86 -9.33 -2.48
N ASP A 26 -9.12 -9.54 -3.78
CA ASP A 26 -8.24 -10.30 -4.68
C ASP A 26 -7.01 -9.47 -5.09
N VAL A 27 -6.20 -9.07 -4.12
CA VAL A 27 -4.93 -8.37 -4.32
C VAL A 27 -3.78 -9.28 -3.92
N VAL A 28 -2.85 -9.47 -4.84
CA VAL A 28 -1.63 -10.26 -4.64
C VAL A 28 -0.43 -9.34 -4.51
N TYR A 29 0.41 -9.63 -3.53
CA TYR A 29 1.71 -9.01 -3.32
C TYR A 29 2.81 -9.81 -4.04
N PHE A 30 3.76 -9.12 -4.65
CA PHE A 30 4.96 -9.71 -5.21
C PHE A 30 6.16 -8.79 -5.02
N GLU A 31 7.34 -9.37 -4.99
CA GLU A 31 8.61 -8.65 -4.83
C GLU A 31 9.48 -8.88 -6.07
N TYR A 32 9.97 -7.80 -6.67
CA TYR A 32 10.93 -7.85 -7.77
C TYR A 32 12.31 -7.43 -7.27
N GLU A 33 13.31 -8.27 -7.56
CA GLU A 33 14.68 -8.17 -7.03
C GLU A 33 14.72 -8.20 -5.51
N LYS A 34 15.56 -9.09 -4.96
CA LYS A 34 15.72 -9.28 -3.52
C LYS A 34 15.85 -7.91 -2.81
N ASN A 35 14.78 -7.50 -2.11
CA ASN A 35 14.62 -6.32 -1.27
C ASN A 35 14.54 -4.92 -1.91
N LYS A 36 14.16 -4.76 -3.18
CA LYS A 36 14.17 -3.41 -3.79
C LYS A 36 12.87 -2.89 -4.37
N ILE A 37 11.98 -3.75 -4.89
CA ILE A 37 10.71 -3.31 -5.47
C ILE A 37 9.54 -4.14 -4.92
N PHE A 38 8.62 -3.45 -4.26
CA PHE A 38 7.36 -3.98 -3.74
C PHE A 38 6.25 -3.74 -4.76
N GLY A 39 5.55 -4.78 -5.19
CA GLY A 39 4.47 -4.66 -6.16
C GLY A 39 3.17 -5.31 -5.73
N PHE A 40 2.08 -4.76 -6.25
CA PHE A 40 0.73 -5.20 -5.95
C PHE A 40 -0.06 -5.31 -7.24
N LYS A 41 -0.88 -6.36 -7.36
CA LYS A 41 -1.79 -6.56 -8.49
C LYS A 41 -3.15 -7.04 -8.00
N CYS A 42 -4.22 -6.44 -8.49
CA CYS A 42 -5.57 -6.97 -8.33
C CYS A 42 -5.89 -7.96 -9.47
N HIS A 43 -6.29 -9.18 -9.11
CA HIS A 43 -6.69 -10.19 -10.10
C HIS A 43 -8.08 -9.95 -10.68
N LYS A 44 -8.95 -9.22 -9.98
CA LYS A 44 -10.31 -8.90 -10.46
C LYS A 44 -10.33 -7.85 -11.56
N CYS A 45 -9.64 -6.72 -11.36
CA CYS A 45 -9.68 -5.58 -12.29
C CYS A 45 -8.36 -5.30 -13.02
N GLY A 46 -7.32 -6.11 -12.79
CA GLY A 46 -6.01 -5.96 -13.43
C GLY A 46 -5.19 -4.76 -12.96
N TRP A 47 -5.68 -4.02 -11.96
CA TRP A 47 -4.96 -2.91 -11.35
C TRP A 47 -3.59 -3.36 -10.84
N LYS A 48 -2.54 -2.55 -11.06
CA LYS A 48 -1.17 -2.84 -10.62
C LYS A 48 -0.44 -1.58 -10.17
N THR A 49 0.45 -1.72 -9.19
CA THR A 49 1.41 -0.68 -8.78
C THR A 49 2.71 -1.31 -8.32
N THR A 50 3.78 -0.52 -8.33
CA THR A 50 5.10 -0.89 -7.83
C THR A 50 5.70 0.28 -7.08
N HIS A 51 6.42 0.00 -6.00
CA HIS A 51 7.07 0.97 -5.14
C HIS A 51 8.47 0.48 -4.79
N THR A 52 9.45 1.37 -4.82
CA THR A 52 10.78 1.08 -4.28
C THR A 52 10.72 0.92 -2.77
N SER A 53 11.72 0.25 -2.20
CA SER A 53 11.88 0.14 -0.74
C SER A 53 11.88 1.51 -0.03
N GLU A 54 12.53 2.51 -0.63
CA GLU A 54 12.57 3.87 -0.08
C GLU A 54 11.17 4.53 -0.06
N GLU A 55 10.41 4.44 -1.16
CA GLU A 55 9.05 4.97 -1.23
C GLU A 55 8.11 4.24 -0.25
N PHE A 56 8.23 2.93 -0.17
CA PHE A 56 7.43 2.12 0.74
C PHE A 56 7.71 2.47 2.21
N MET A 57 8.98 2.67 2.58
CA MET A 57 9.38 3.12 3.92
C MET A 57 8.85 4.53 4.24
N LYS A 58 8.97 5.48 3.29
CA LYS A 58 8.45 6.84 3.48
C LYS A 58 6.94 6.86 3.69
N ILE A 59 6.20 6.03 2.95
CA ILE A 59 4.73 5.97 3.03
C ILE A 59 4.30 5.23 4.30
N SER A 60 4.93 4.10 4.62
CA SER A 60 4.61 3.32 5.83
C SER A 60 4.96 4.04 7.13
N ALA A 61 5.94 4.96 7.12
CA ALA A 61 6.23 5.83 8.25
C ALA A 61 5.05 6.73 8.66
N SER A 62 4.08 6.98 7.77
CA SER A 62 2.86 7.72 8.10
C SER A 62 1.78 6.85 8.79
N TRP A 63 1.85 5.52 8.67
CA TRP A 63 0.87 4.60 9.25
C TRP A 63 1.01 4.45 10.77
N SER A 64 2.23 4.60 11.30
CA SER A 64 2.48 4.56 12.74
C SER A 64 1.85 5.73 13.50
N ARG A 65 1.49 6.83 12.82
CA ARG A 65 0.74 7.95 13.44
C ARG A 65 -0.74 7.63 13.72
N ILE A 66 -1.28 6.50 13.24
CA ILE A 66 -2.67 6.10 13.51
C ILE A 66 -2.83 5.37 14.87
N ARG A 67 -1.74 5.13 15.62
CA ARG A 67 -1.77 4.37 16.89
C ARG A 67 -1.44 5.15 18.17
N THR A 68 -1.70 6.45 18.21
CA THR A 68 -1.68 7.23 19.46
C THR A 68 -3.02 7.93 19.71
N GLY A 69 -4.10 7.16 19.63
CA GLY A 69 -5.42 7.51 20.17
C GLY A 69 -5.79 6.69 21.42
N LEU A 70 -4.85 5.94 22.00
CA LEU A 70 -5.03 5.34 23.32
C LEU A 70 -4.75 6.41 24.36
N LYS A 71 -5.83 7.04 24.80
CA LYS A 71 -5.88 7.87 26.02
C LYS A 71 -5.36 7.02 27.19
N THR A 72 -4.27 7.45 27.81
CA THR A 72 -4.04 7.20 29.25
C THR A 72 -4.94 8.11 30.06
#